data_AF-A0A645DXT0-F1
#
_entry.id   AF-A0A645DXT0-F1
#
_cell.length_a   1.000
_cell.length_b   1.000
_cell.length_c   1.000
_cell.angle_alpha   90.00
_cell.angle_beta   90.00
_cell.angle_gamma   90.00
#
_symmetry.space_group_name_H-M   'P 1'
#
loop_
_entity.id
_entity.type
_entity.pdbx_description
1 polymer ?
#
loop_
_entity_poly.entity_id
_entity_poly.type
_entity_poly.pdbx_seq_one_letter_code
_entity_poly.pdbx_strand_id
1 'polypeptide(L)'
;MHYVRIAPSEIDIRYINAAKTSPTDGSYFNAGFFGDYYGCGTLPVANLLCNLNESVISDANQTALRGWLCTISGNKLYKNSYNPTGVSTPISTFYIDSSNNAYIAQANSVQTTWKCAVSGAPIMKNGVITSITELNDEHWDPSWKYGTWHGCLAVATSSTVGASEFFYVAMETTSDDCRTGEAYNIVNSLNLGIQNAIILDGGTSFIFKYNGTTRETTGGTRPINNIMYF
;
A
#
# COMPACT_ATOMS: atom_id res chain seq x y z
N MET A 1 12.85 -13.97 0.34
CA MET A 1 12.37 -12.93 -0.60
C MET A 1 11.55 -13.58 -1.71
N HIS A 2 10.40 -12.99 -2.06
CA HIS A 2 9.58 -13.39 -3.18
C HIS A 2 9.19 -12.15 -4.00
N TYR A 3 9.02 -12.29 -5.31
CA TYR A 3 8.38 -11.24 -6.09
C TYR A 3 7.49 -11.86 -7.17
N VAL A 4 6.49 -11.09 -7.59
CA VAL A 4 5.61 -11.43 -8.70
C VAL A 4 5.46 -10.22 -9.60
N ARG A 5 5.33 -10.50 -10.89
CA ARG A 5 4.97 -9.53 -11.93
C ARG A 5 3.46 -9.60 -12.12
N ILE A 6 2.80 -8.46 -12.19
CA ILE A 6 1.35 -8.38 -12.22
C ILE A 6 0.91 -7.38 -13.29
N ALA A 7 -0.11 -7.76 -14.09
CA ALA A 7 -0.74 -6.84 -15.02
C ALA A 7 -1.76 -5.95 -14.27
N PRO A 8 -1.79 -4.62 -14.50
CA PRO A 8 -2.75 -3.73 -13.83
C PRO A 8 -4.23 -4.11 -14.05
N SER A 9 -4.53 -4.76 -15.17
CA SER A 9 -5.87 -5.26 -15.48
C SER A 9 -6.36 -6.36 -14.54
N GLU A 10 -5.45 -7.14 -13.95
CA GLU A 10 -5.76 -8.33 -13.15
C GLU A 10 -6.04 -8.03 -11.68
N ILE A 11 -5.80 -6.79 -11.23
CA ILE A 11 -5.85 -6.45 -9.81
C ILE A 11 -6.97 -5.47 -9.46
N ASP A 12 -7.39 -5.52 -8.21
CA ASP A 12 -8.07 -4.43 -7.53
C ASP A 12 -7.65 -4.38 -6.06
N ILE A 13 -8.04 -3.33 -5.36
CA ILE A 13 -7.87 -3.18 -3.91
C ILE A 13 -9.26 -3.24 -3.29
N ARG A 14 -9.41 -3.96 -2.17
CA ARG A 14 -10.65 -3.94 -1.40
C ARG A 14 -10.41 -3.72 0.08
N TYR A 15 -11.34 -3.01 0.69
CA TYR A 15 -11.41 -2.83 2.12
C TYR A 15 -12.01 -4.08 2.78
N ILE A 16 -11.42 -4.54 3.88
CA ILE A 16 -11.85 -5.75 4.60
C ILE A 16 -12.05 -5.55 6.10
N ASN A 17 -11.26 -4.69 6.75
CA ASN A 17 -11.21 -4.53 8.22
C ASN A 17 -11.34 -5.85 9.00
N ALA A 18 -10.45 -6.79 8.70
CA ALA A 18 -10.52 -8.16 9.20
C ALA A 18 -9.11 -8.72 9.44
N ALA A 19 -9.00 -9.86 10.13
CA ALA A 19 -7.72 -10.53 10.31
C ALA A 19 -7.02 -10.75 8.96
N LYS A 20 -5.71 -10.49 8.89
CA LYS A 20 -4.93 -10.59 7.64
C LYS A 20 -5.04 -11.94 6.93
N THR A 21 -5.34 -13.01 7.66
CA THR A 21 -5.48 -14.38 7.14
C THR A 21 -6.91 -14.74 6.71
N SER A 22 -7.90 -13.88 6.97
CA SER A 22 -9.31 -14.13 6.64
C SER A 22 -9.66 -14.10 5.14
N PRO A 23 -8.96 -13.35 4.25
CA PRO A 23 -9.28 -13.37 2.83
C PRO A 23 -9.11 -14.77 2.22
N THR A 24 -10.09 -15.16 1.39
CA THR A 24 -10.12 -16.47 0.72
C THR A 24 -9.42 -16.48 -0.64
N ASP A 25 -8.95 -15.32 -1.13
CA ASP A 25 -8.36 -15.18 -2.46
C ASP A 25 -7.15 -16.09 -2.66
N GLY A 26 -6.94 -16.50 -3.91
CA GLY A 26 -5.79 -17.31 -4.31
C GLY A 26 -4.49 -16.53 -4.17
N SER A 27 -4.48 -15.25 -4.54
CA SER A 27 -3.34 -14.36 -4.34
C SER A 27 -3.78 -13.03 -3.75
N TYR A 28 -3.09 -12.61 -2.69
CA TYR A 28 -3.27 -11.29 -2.09
C TYR A 28 -2.11 -10.93 -1.17
N PHE A 29 -2.03 -9.66 -0.83
CA PHE A 29 -1.16 -9.13 0.22
C PHE A 29 -1.83 -7.95 0.94
N ASN A 30 -1.35 -7.65 2.15
CA ASN A 30 -1.72 -6.41 2.85
C ASN A 30 -1.24 -5.21 2.02
N ALA A 31 -2.16 -4.34 1.60
CA ALA A 31 -1.86 -3.33 0.59
C ALA A 31 -1.51 -1.95 1.14
N GLY A 32 -1.71 -1.67 2.43
CA GLY A 32 -1.40 -0.34 2.94
C GLY A 32 -1.27 -0.24 4.46
N PHE A 33 -0.80 0.93 4.89
CA PHE A 33 -0.71 1.32 6.29
C PHE A 33 -2.07 1.65 6.88
N PHE A 34 -2.13 1.64 8.21
CA PHE A 34 -3.35 1.93 8.95
C PHE A 34 -3.08 2.50 10.33
N GLY A 35 -4.05 3.27 10.81
CA GLY A 35 -4.16 3.66 12.21
C GLY A 35 -5.07 2.69 12.95
N ASP A 36 -4.73 2.38 14.19
CA ASP A 36 -5.62 1.66 15.10
C ASP A 36 -6.68 2.63 15.66
N TYR A 37 -7.96 2.26 15.56
CA TYR A 37 -9.04 3.02 16.17
C TYR A 37 -9.82 2.13 17.14
N TYR A 38 -9.82 2.52 18.42
CA TYR A 38 -10.38 1.73 19.52
C TYR A 38 -11.84 1.33 19.23
N GLY A 39 -12.08 0.01 19.22
CA GLY A 39 -13.42 -0.57 19.13
C GLY A 39 -14.03 -0.72 17.74
N CYS A 40 -13.39 -0.21 16.67
CA CYS A 40 -13.92 -0.34 15.31
C CYS A 40 -12.93 -0.92 14.28
N GLY A 41 -11.69 -1.22 14.68
CA GLY A 41 -10.69 -1.88 13.85
C GLY A 41 -9.62 -0.93 13.32
N THR A 42 -9.16 -1.20 12.10
CA THR A 42 -8.07 -0.46 11.45
C THR A 42 -8.62 0.50 10.40
N LEU A 43 -8.09 1.73 10.36
CA LEU A 43 -8.54 2.77 9.42
C LEU A 43 -7.39 3.18 8.49
N PRO A 44 -7.66 3.49 7.21
CA PRO A 44 -6.62 3.80 6.24
C PRO A 44 -5.96 5.14 6.52
N VAL A 45 -4.65 5.19 6.26
CA VAL A 45 -3.86 6.40 6.27
C VAL A 45 -3.46 6.78 4.84
N ALA A 46 -3.22 8.06 4.61
CA ALA A 46 -2.82 8.59 3.31
C ALA A 46 -3.82 8.28 2.17
N ASN A 47 -3.40 8.33 0.90
CA ASN A 47 -4.29 8.08 -0.23
C ASN A 47 -4.69 6.60 -0.28
N LEU A 48 -5.99 6.33 -0.34
CA LEU A 48 -6.58 5.01 -0.62
C LEU A 48 -7.80 5.18 -1.51
N LEU A 49 -7.84 4.41 -2.60
CA LEU A 49 -9.03 4.19 -3.40
C LEU A 49 -9.20 2.68 -3.58
N CYS A 50 -10.27 2.14 -3.03
CA CYS A 50 -10.53 0.70 -3.07
C CYS A 50 -12.04 0.39 -3.12
N ASN A 51 -12.36 -0.84 -3.51
CA ASN A 51 -13.71 -1.39 -3.40
C ASN A 51 -14.12 -1.51 -1.93
N LEU A 52 -15.37 -1.19 -1.66
CA LEU A 52 -15.99 -1.34 -0.35
C LEU A 52 -17.40 -1.88 -0.55
N ASN A 53 -17.71 -2.98 0.14
CA ASN A 53 -19.07 -3.44 0.30
C ASN A 53 -19.56 -3.05 1.70
N GLU A 54 -20.38 -2.00 1.80
CA GLU A 54 -20.88 -1.50 3.09
C GLU A 54 -21.67 -2.58 3.86
N SER A 55 -22.29 -3.54 3.18
CA SER A 55 -23.07 -4.60 3.84
C SER A 55 -22.24 -5.61 4.65
N VAL A 56 -20.92 -5.66 4.43
CA VAL A 56 -20.02 -6.58 5.18
C VAL A 56 -19.17 -5.86 6.23
N ILE A 57 -19.32 -4.54 6.35
CA ILE A 57 -18.58 -3.72 7.31
C ILE A 57 -19.56 -3.22 8.37
N SER A 58 -19.19 -3.35 9.65
CA SER A 58 -20.04 -2.93 10.76
C SER A 58 -20.36 -1.43 10.70
N ASP A 59 -21.56 -1.05 11.14
CA ASP A 59 -21.97 0.37 11.22
C ASP A 59 -20.96 1.21 12.01
N ALA A 60 -20.42 0.66 13.10
CA ALA A 60 -19.39 1.32 13.90
C ALA A 60 -18.11 1.62 13.08
N ASN A 61 -17.66 0.69 12.22
CA ASN A 61 -16.52 0.93 11.35
C ASN A 61 -16.86 1.90 10.20
N GLN A 62 -18.07 1.85 9.64
CA GLN A 62 -18.52 2.83 8.65
C GLN A 62 -18.56 4.25 9.25
N THR A 63 -19.10 4.42 10.46
CA THR A 63 -19.08 5.70 11.19
C THR A 63 -17.64 6.16 11.43
N ALA A 64 -16.76 5.26 11.85
CA ALA A 64 -15.36 5.59 12.08
C ALA A 64 -14.63 6.00 10.79
N LEU A 65 -14.87 5.32 9.66
CA LEU A 65 -14.31 5.71 8.36
C LEU A 65 -14.71 7.15 7.99
N ARG A 66 -15.99 7.51 8.16
CA ARG A 66 -16.48 8.88 7.90
C ARG A 66 -15.87 9.90 8.85
N GLY A 67 -15.78 9.57 10.13
CA GLY A 67 -15.08 10.39 11.13
C GLY A 67 -13.58 10.53 10.84
N TRP A 68 -13.00 9.55 10.17
CA TRP A 68 -11.61 9.51 9.69
C TRP A 68 -11.42 10.14 8.30
N LEU A 69 -12.36 11.01 7.90
CA LEU A 69 -12.33 11.76 6.65
C LEU A 69 -12.27 10.87 5.41
N CYS A 70 -12.81 9.66 5.48
CA CYS A 70 -13.06 8.85 4.30
C CYS A 70 -14.41 9.22 3.68
N THR A 71 -14.47 9.22 2.36
CA THR A 71 -15.73 9.25 1.62
C THR A 71 -16.07 7.84 1.18
N ILE A 72 -17.34 7.43 1.37
CA ILE A 72 -17.87 6.19 0.79
C ILE A 72 -18.93 6.59 -0.23
N SER A 73 -18.76 6.13 -1.46
CA SER A 73 -19.68 6.40 -2.56
C SER A 73 -19.54 5.34 -3.64
N GLY A 74 -20.65 4.84 -4.17
CA GLY A 74 -20.66 3.92 -5.32
C GLY A 74 -19.84 2.64 -5.10
N ASN A 75 -19.97 1.99 -3.93
CA ASN A 75 -19.19 0.81 -3.55
C ASN A 75 -17.66 1.02 -3.54
N LYS A 76 -17.22 2.26 -3.36
CA LYS A 76 -15.81 2.63 -3.24
C LYS A 76 -15.57 3.41 -1.95
N LEU A 77 -14.40 3.22 -1.37
CA LEU A 77 -13.84 4.00 -0.28
C LEU A 77 -12.74 4.90 -0.83
N TYR A 78 -12.82 6.19 -0.49
CA TYR A 78 -11.85 7.21 -0.86
C TYR A 78 -11.26 7.81 0.41
N LYS A 79 -9.94 7.83 0.51
CA LYS A 79 -9.18 8.58 1.52
C LYS A 79 -8.14 9.41 0.78
N ASN A 80 -8.03 10.68 1.14
CA ASN A 80 -6.97 11.57 0.66
C ASN A 80 -5.87 11.71 1.71
N SER A 81 -4.64 12.03 1.30
CA SER A 81 -3.54 12.46 2.16
C SER A 81 -3.80 13.88 2.68
N TYR A 82 -4.76 13.98 3.58
CA TYR A 82 -5.13 15.22 4.26
C TYR A 82 -4.69 15.16 5.72
N ASN A 83 -3.92 16.16 6.16
CA ASN A 83 -3.64 16.40 7.57
C ASN A 83 -4.78 17.24 8.17
N PRO A 84 -5.22 17.00 9.41
CA PRO A 84 -6.22 17.80 10.13
C PRO A 84 -5.99 19.33 10.16
N THR A 85 -4.80 19.84 9.80
CA THR A 85 -4.50 21.28 9.68
C THR A 85 -4.93 21.92 8.36
N GLY A 86 -5.44 21.15 7.39
CA GLY A 86 -5.85 21.70 6.10
C GLY A 86 -4.83 21.62 4.98
N VAL A 87 -3.62 21.18 5.28
CA VAL A 87 -2.55 21.05 4.28
C VAL A 87 -2.59 19.64 3.70
N SER A 88 -2.80 19.57 2.39
CA SER A 88 -2.60 18.34 1.61
C SER A 88 -1.12 18.26 1.27
N THR A 89 -0.45 17.24 1.81
CA THR A 89 0.94 16.94 1.47
C THR A 89 0.93 15.89 0.36
N PRO A 90 1.60 16.14 -0.78
CA PRO A 90 1.76 15.13 -1.81
C PRO A 90 2.48 13.92 -1.23
N ILE A 91 1.86 12.73 -1.32
CA ILE A 91 2.44 11.50 -0.79
C ILE A 91 2.59 10.46 -1.89
N SER A 92 3.67 9.68 -1.85
CA SER A 92 3.93 8.63 -2.82
C SER A 92 2.80 7.60 -2.81
N THR A 93 2.14 7.50 -3.96
CA THR A 93 0.93 6.73 -4.15
C THR A 93 1.10 5.83 -5.36
N PHE A 94 0.89 4.53 -5.17
CA PHE A 94 0.64 3.61 -6.27
C PHE A 94 -0.80 3.78 -6.73
N TYR A 95 -1.02 3.88 -8.04
CA TYR A 95 -2.37 3.88 -8.60
C TYR A 95 -2.41 3.22 -9.97
N ILE A 96 -3.59 2.74 -10.32
CA ILE A 96 -3.90 2.25 -11.67
C ILE A 96 -4.91 3.20 -12.29
N ASP A 97 -4.59 3.74 -13.47
CA ASP A 97 -5.46 4.64 -14.20
C ASP A 97 -6.63 3.89 -14.90
N SER A 98 -7.54 4.65 -15.52
CA SER A 98 -8.65 4.08 -16.28
C SER A 98 -8.23 3.31 -17.54
N SER A 99 -6.96 3.42 -17.95
CA SER A 99 -6.38 2.75 -19.12
C SER A 99 -5.60 1.49 -18.74
N ASN A 100 -5.66 1.07 -17.47
CA ASN A 100 -4.89 -0.05 -16.90
C ASN A 100 -3.38 0.13 -17.00
N ASN A 101 -2.87 1.33 -16.76
CA ASN A 101 -1.45 1.56 -16.51
C ASN A 101 -1.20 1.80 -15.02
N ALA A 102 -0.16 1.18 -14.49
CA ALA A 102 0.30 1.38 -13.13
C ALA A 102 1.30 2.54 -13.04
N TYR A 103 1.20 3.31 -11.96
CA TYR A 103 2.07 4.44 -11.65
C TYR A 103 2.47 4.41 -10.19
N ILE A 104 3.64 4.97 -9.89
CA ILE A 104 4.00 5.43 -8.54
C ILE A 104 4.40 6.89 -8.68
N ALA A 105 3.61 7.77 -8.10
CA ALA A 105 3.84 9.21 -8.13
C ALA A 105 3.33 9.87 -6.84
N GLN A 106 3.81 11.07 -6.55
CA GLN A 106 3.25 11.86 -5.46
C GLN A 106 1.87 12.39 -5.82
N ALA A 107 0.91 12.24 -4.91
CA ALA A 107 -0.45 12.69 -5.10
C ALA A 107 -1.02 13.34 -3.83
N ASN A 108 -1.76 14.42 -4.00
CA ASN A 108 -2.47 15.15 -2.95
C ASN A 108 -3.82 14.50 -2.59
N SER A 109 -4.42 13.84 -3.57
CA SER A 109 -5.73 13.25 -3.45
C SER A 109 -5.88 12.10 -4.44
N VAL A 110 -6.74 11.16 -4.11
CA VAL A 110 -7.17 10.13 -5.04
C VAL A 110 -8.03 10.75 -6.15
N GLN A 111 -7.74 10.39 -7.39
CA GLN A 111 -8.53 10.84 -8.54
C GLN A 111 -9.66 9.85 -8.80
N THR A 112 -10.85 10.35 -9.11
CA THR A 112 -12.03 9.52 -9.39
C THR A 112 -11.91 8.73 -10.70
N THR A 113 -10.95 9.08 -11.56
CA THR A 113 -10.62 8.36 -12.79
C THR A 113 -9.72 7.15 -12.54
N TRP A 114 -9.13 7.02 -11.36
CA TRP A 114 -8.31 5.86 -11.02
C TRP A 114 -9.18 4.63 -10.72
N LYS A 115 -8.70 3.46 -11.09
CA LYS A 115 -9.33 2.17 -10.77
C LYS A 115 -9.19 1.86 -9.27
N CYS A 116 -7.97 2.02 -8.77
CA CYS A 116 -7.57 1.85 -7.37
C CYS A 116 -6.30 2.65 -7.09
N ALA A 117 -6.04 2.95 -5.81
CA ALA A 117 -4.83 3.60 -5.37
C ALA A 117 -4.51 3.26 -3.91
N VAL A 118 -3.23 3.24 -3.56
CA VAL A 118 -2.77 3.09 -2.17
C VAL A 118 -1.42 3.77 -1.97
N SER A 119 -1.26 4.43 -0.83
CA SER A 119 0.00 5.08 -0.46
C SER A 119 0.94 4.13 0.28
N GLY A 120 2.23 4.37 0.10
CA GLY A 120 3.29 3.70 0.84
C GLY A 120 4.52 4.59 0.91
N ALA A 121 5.45 4.26 1.79
CA ALA A 121 6.63 5.10 1.99
C ALA A 121 7.62 4.88 0.84
N PRO A 122 8.06 5.95 0.14
CA PRO A 122 8.97 5.80 -0.99
C PRO A 122 10.35 5.29 -0.56
N ILE A 123 10.84 4.27 -1.26
CA ILE A 123 12.20 3.75 -1.08
C ILE A 123 13.07 3.97 -2.34
N MET A 124 12.42 4.22 -3.48
CA MET A 124 13.08 4.50 -4.74
C MET A 124 12.26 5.51 -5.56
N LYS A 125 12.92 6.55 -6.09
CA LYS A 125 12.36 7.55 -7.00
C LYS A 125 13.29 7.72 -8.20
N ASN A 126 12.77 7.55 -9.41
CA ASN A 126 13.52 7.60 -10.67
C ASN A 126 14.85 6.82 -10.65
N GLY A 127 14.83 5.60 -10.09
CA GLY A 127 15.98 4.69 -10.02
C GLY A 127 16.97 5.00 -8.91
N VAL A 128 16.71 6.00 -8.07
CA VAL A 128 17.59 6.43 -6.99
C VAL A 128 16.92 6.19 -5.64
N ILE A 129 17.73 5.85 -4.63
CA ILE A 129 17.28 5.73 -3.24
C ILE A 129 16.59 7.02 -2.78
N THR A 130 15.45 6.87 -2.11
CA THR A 130 14.77 8.02 -1.47
C THR A 130 15.52 8.43 -0.20
N SER A 131 15.79 9.73 -0.07
CA SER A 131 16.46 10.27 1.12
C SER A 131 15.53 10.29 2.34
N ILE A 132 16.13 10.30 3.53
CA ILE A 132 15.38 10.46 4.79
C ILE A 132 14.62 11.80 4.83
N THR A 133 15.18 12.87 4.24
CA THR A 133 14.51 14.16 4.13
C THR A 133 13.21 14.04 3.33
N GLU A 134 13.25 13.41 2.15
CA GLU A 134 12.05 13.22 1.33
C GLU A 134 10.99 12.36 2.03
N LEU A 135 11.41 11.35 2.80
CA LEU A 135 10.50 10.54 3.61
C LEU A 135 9.79 11.37 4.70
N ASN A 136 10.54 12.26 5.36
CA ASN A 136 10.00 13.15 6.38
C ASN A 136 9.08 14.22 5.79
N ASP A 137 9.39 14.72 4.58
CA ASP A 137 8.55 15.66 3.83
C ASP A 137 7.21 15.04 3.45
N GLU A 138 7.17 13.73 3.21
CA GLU A 138 5.93 12.96 3.00
C GLU A 138 5.23 12.55 4.31
N HIS A 139 5.80 12.92 5.46
CA HIS A 139 5.24 12.69 6.81
C HIS A 139 4.97 11.23 7.16
N TRP A 140 5.72 10.30 6.57
CA TRP A 140 5.71 8.91 7.02
C TRP A 140 6.38 8.83 8.38
N ASP A 141 5.63 8.42 9.40
CA ASP A 141 6.19 8.21 10.72
C ASP A 141 7.22 7.05 10.69
N PRO A 142 8.21 7.03 11.58
CA PRO A 142 9.30 6.06 11.52
C PRO A 142 8.93 4.65 12.04
N SER A 143 7.67 4.38 12.43
CA SER A 143 7.32 3.11 13.10
C SER A 143 7.51 1.87 12.23
N TRP A 144 7.54 1.98 10.91
CA TRP A 144 7.67 0.86 9.98
C TRP A 144 9.13 0.51 9.61
N LYS A 145 10.12 1.28 10.06
CA LYS A 145 11.49 1.19 9.55
C LYS A 145 12.30 -0.03 10.00
N TYR A 146 11.85 -0.77 11.00
CA TYR A 146 12.64 -1.81 11.64
C TYR A 146 12.72 -3.10 10.80
N GLY A 147 13.65 -3.97 11.16
CA GLY A 147 13.89 -5.26 10.51
C GLY A 147 12.69 -6.21 10.67
N THR A 148 11.99 -6.48 9.56
CA THR A 148 10.88 -7.43 9.48
C THR A 148 10.53 -7.72 8.02
N TRP A 149 9.44 -8.46 7.79
CA TRP A 149 8.88 -8.62 6.46
C TRP A 149 8.04 -7.40 6.06
N HIS A 150 8.24 -6.94 4.83
CA HIS A 150 7.56 -5.82 4.21
C HIS A 150 7.07 -6.19 2.81
N GLY A 151 5.91 -5.67 2.45
CA GLY A 151 5.48 -5.64 1.06
C GLY A 151 6.05 -4.41 0.36
N CYS A 152 6.30 -4.50 -0.94
CA CYS A 152 6.72 -3.37 -1.76
C CYS A 152 6.03 -3.43 -3.12
N LEU A 153 5.53 -2.27 -3.57
CA LEU A 153 5.05 -2.06 -4.93
C LEU A 153 6.12 -1.32 -5.71
N ALA A 154 6.41 -1.78 -6.93
CA ALA A 154 7.46 -1.24 -7.76
C ALA A 154 7.05 -1.17 -9.24
N VAL A 155 7.47 -0.12 -9.93
CA VAL A 155 7.27 0.08 -11.38
C VAL A 155 8.60 0.39 -12.07
N ALA A 156 8.79 -0.13 -13.28
CA ALA A 156 10.00 0.05 -14.10
C ALA A 156 9.96 1.30 -15.00
N THR A 157 9.00 2.20 -14.76
CA THR A 157 8.80 3.44 -15.52
C THR A 157 8.89 4.66 -14.60
N SER A 158 9.18 5.82 -15.18
CA SER A 158 9.14 7.09 -14.44
C SER A 158 7.72 7.40 -13.94
N SER A 159 7.59 8.34 -13.01
CA SER A 159 6.29 8.75 -12.44
C SER A 159 5.31 9.35 -13.45
N THR A 160 5.80 9.72 -14.65
CA THR A 160 5.00 10.31 -15.74
C THR A 160 4.65 9.32 -16.85
N VAL A 161 5.23 8.12 -16.82
CA VAL A 161 5.03 7.08 -17.84
C VAL A 161 4.37 5.88 -17.18
N GLY A 162 3.16 5.54 -17.64
CA GLY A 162 2.42 4.40 -17.10
C GLY A 162 3.07 3.07 -17.48
N ALA A 163 3.10 2.13 -16.54
CA ALA A 163 3.61 0.79 -16.78
C ALA A 163 2.47 -0.18 -17.10
N SER A 164 2.65 -1.01 -18.14
CA SER A 164 1.74 -2.11 -18.45
C SER A 164 1.92 -3.33 -17.53
N GLU A 165 2.93 -3.30 -16.68
CA GLU A 165 3.21 -4.30 -15.64
C GLU A 165 3.84 -3.61 -14.42
N PHE A 166 3.57 -4.14 -13.24
CA PHE A 166 4.24 -3.72 -12.01
C PHE A 166 4.65 -4.95 -11.19
N PHE A 167 5.41 -4.73 -10.13
CA PHE A 167 5.93 -5.78 -9.28
C PHE A 167 5.42 -5.62 -7.85
N TYR A 168 5.02 -6.75 -7.26
CA TYR A 168 4.96 -6.87 -5.81
C TYR A 168 6.19 -7.64 -5.33
N VAL A 169 6.90 -7.09 -4.35
CA VAL A 169 8.08 -7.69 -3.73
C VAL A 169 7.79 -7.90 -2.24
N ALA A 170 7.79 -9.17 -1.81
CA ALA A 170 7.86 -9.55 -0.42
C ALA A 170 9.34 -9.64 -0.01
N MET A 171 9.76 -8.69 0.83
CA MET A 171 11.15 -8.56 1.25
C MET A 171 11.28 -8.62 2.77
N GLU A 172 12.36 -9.23 3.24
CA GLU A 172 12.73 -9.24 4.64
C GLU A 172 13.88 -8.24 4.83
N THR A 173 13.72 -7.34 5.79
CA THR A 173 14.77 -6.40 6.23
C THR A 173 15.26 -6.82 7.60
N THR A 174 16.50 -6.47 7.93
CA THR A 174 17.19 -6.91 9.15
C THR A 174 17.77 -5.75 9.95
N SER A 175 17.93 -4.58 9.33
CA SER A 175 18.47 -3.39 10.01
C SER A 175 17.44 -2.74 10.94
N ASP A 176 17.93 -1.97 11.91
CA ASP A 176 17.08 -1.14 12.79
C ASP A 176 16.38 0.00 12.02
N ASP A 177 16.87 0.33 10.81
CA ASP A 177 16.32 1.37 9.95
C ASP A 177 16.55 1.01 8.47
N CYS A 178 15.62 0.25 7.89
CA CYS A 178 15.71 -0.24 6.50
C CYS A 178 15.68 0.87 5.45
N ARG A 179 15.34 2.10 5.87
CA ARG A 179 15.30 3.32 5.05
C ARG A 179 16.70 3.83 4.72
N THR A 180 17.74 3.41 5.46
CA THR A 180 19.13 3.78 5.18
C THR A 180 19.73 3.03 3.99
N GLY A 181 18.90 2.34 3.21
CA GLY A 181 19.26 1.76 1.91
C GLY A 181 19.09 0.25 1.81
N GLU A 182 18.83 -0.46 2.89
CA GLU A 182 18.58 -1.91 2.84
C GLU A 182 17.39 -2.24 1.91
N ALA A 183 16.24 -1.59 2.11
CA ALA A 183 15.05 -1.81 1.29
C ALA A 183 15.30 -1.48 -0.19
N TYR A 184 15.96 -0.34 -0.46
CA TYR A 184 16.37 0.05 -1.81
C TYR A 184 17.30 -0.99 -2.44
N ASN A 185 18.33 -1.45 -1.72
CA ASN A 185 19.32 -2.39 -2.23
C ASN A 185 18.69 -3.74 -2.56
N ILE A 186 17.75 -4.23 -1.74
CA ILE A 186 16.99 -5.45 -2.02
C ILE A 186 16.23 -5.31 -3.34
N VAL A 187 15.44 -4.25 -3.49
CA VAL A 187 14.64 -4.00 -4.70
C VAL A 187 15.52 -3.79 -5.94
N ASN A 188 16.60 -3.03 -5.80
CA ASN A 188 17.55 -2.76 -6.89
C ASN A 188 18.30 -4.04 -7.32
N SER A 189 18.62 -4.94 -6.38
CA SER A 189 19.31 -6.21 -6.68
C SER A 189 18.52 -7.16 -7.58
N LEU A 190 17.22 -6.93 -7.75
CA LEU A 190 16.39 -7.70 -8.67
C LEU A 190 16.75 -7.44 -10.15
N ASN A 191 17.47 -6.35 -10.46
CA ASN A 191 17.89 -5.97 -11.82
C ASN A 191 16.72 -5.89 -12.82
N LEU A 192 15.53 -5.49 -12.34
CA LEU A 192 14.30 -5.38 -13.15
C LEU A 192 14.11 -4.00 -13.80
N GLY A 193 15.08 -3.09 -13.67
CA GLY A 193 14.98 -1.72 -14.16
C GLY A 193 13.97 -0.87 -13.40
N ILE A 194 13.67 -1.22 -12.14
CA ILE A 194 12.72 -0.49 -11.29
C ILE A 194 13.16 0.98 -11.17
N GLN A 195 12.20 1.87 -11.37
CA GLN A 195 12.39 3.32 -11.32
C GLN A 195 11.72 3.90 -10.08
N ASN A 196 10.54 3.41 -9.71
CA ASN A 196 9.82 3.93 -8.55
C ASN A 196 9.33 2.77 -7.71
N ALA A 197 9.47 2.89 -6.39
CA ALA A 197 9.03 1.86 -5.44
C ALA A 197 8.57 2.47 -4.12
N ILE A 198 7.49 1.93 -3.59
CA ILE A 198 6.95 2.22 -2.26
C ILE A 198 6.94 0.95 -1.41
N ILE A 199 7.26 1.09 -0.14
CA ILE A 199 7.07 0.04 0.86
C ILE A 199 5.65 0.15 1.45
N LEU A 200 5.06 -0.99 1.76
CA LEU A 200 3.75 -1.13 2.38
C LEU A 200 3.90 -1.62 3.82
N ASP A 201 2.80 -1.64 4.57
CA ASP A 201 2.84 -2.06 5.97
C ASP A 201 3.28 -3.53 6.12
N GLY A 202 4.26 -3.69 7.01
CA GLY A 202 4.95 -4.94 7.27
C GLY A 202 4.67 -5.46 8.67
N GLY A 203 5.70 -5.99 9.34
CA GLY A 203 5.60 -6.40 10.74
C GLY A 203 4.49 -7.43 10.93
N THR A 204 3.76 -7.34 12.04
CA THR A 204 2.65 -8.28 12.33
C THR A 204 1.47 -8.20 11.34
N SER A 205 1.41 -7.18 10.49
CA SER A 205 0.42 -7.05 9.41
C SER A 205 0.80 -7.80 8.14
N PHE A 206 2.08 -8.19 8.01
CA PHE A 206 2.61 -8.79 6.79
C PHE A 206 1.97 -10.14 6.48
N ILE A 207 1.50 -10.28 5.23
CA ILE A 207 1.08 -11.52 4.61
C ILE A 207 1.25 -11.42 3.10
N PHE A 208 1.71 -12.50 2.50
CA PHE A 208 1.73 -12.70 1.06
C PHE A 208 1.25 -14.11 0.71
N LYS A 209 0.13 -14.18 -0.02
CA LYS A 209 -0.41 -15.41 -0.59
C LYS A 209 -0.35 -15.33 -2.10
N TYR A 210 0.03 -16.43 -2.75
CA TYR A 210 0.12 -16.52 -4.20
C TYR A 210 -0.20 -17.92 -4.71
N ASN A 211 -1.13 -18.01 -5.65
CA ASN A 211 -1.63 -19.27 -6.22
C ASN A 211 -2.11 -20.26 -5.14
N GLY A 212 -2.96 -19.79 -4.23
CA GLY A 212 -3.57 -20.58 -3.15
C GLY A 212 -2.64 -20.88 -1.98
N THR A 213 -1.35 -20.55 -2.09
CA THR A 213 -0.32 -20.88 -1.09
C THR A 213 0.14 -19.62 -0.35
N THR A 214 0.13 -19.65 0.98
CA THR A 214 0.80 -18.61 1.79
C THR A 214 2.30 -18.73 1.54
N ARG A 215 2.88 -17.75 0.86
CA ARG A 215 4.31 -17.71 0.54
C ARG A 215 5.11 -17.26 1.75
N GLU A 216 4.60 -16.24 2.43
CA GLU A 216 5.20 -15.73 3.65
C GLU A 216 4.15 -15.02 4.51
N THR A 217 4.29 -15.12 5.83
CA THR A 217 3.45 -14.40 6.79
C THR A 217 4.14 -14.30 8.14
N THR A 218 4.07 -13.12 8.75
CA THR A 218 4.49 -12.97 10.14
C THR A 218 3.46 -13.56 11.09
N GLY A 219 3.84 -13.87 12.32
CA GLY A 219 2.91 -14.44 13.32
C GLY A 219 1.71 -13.54 13.64
N GLY A 220 0.64 -14.16 14.16
CA GLY A 220 -0.55 -13.48 14.68
C GLY A 220 -1.67 -13.26 13.66
N THR A 221 -2.80 -12.72 14.15
CA THR A 221 -4.03 -12.50 13.38
C THR A 221 -4.39 -11.01 13.30
N ARG A 222 -3.37 -10.15 13.19
CA ARG A 222 -3.52 -8.69 13.16
C ARG A 222 -4.63 -8.29 12.16
N PRO A 223 -5.64 -7.53 12.60
CA PRO A 223 -6.60 -6.93 11.67
C PRO A 223 -5.87 -5.98 10.72
N ILE A 224 -6.25 -6.00 9.45
CA ILE A 224 -5.80 -5.06 8.42
C ILE A 224 -7.03 -4.47 7.74
N ASN A 225 -6.88 -3.29 7.14
CA ASN A 225 -8.00 -2.56 6.58
C ASN A 225 -8.21 -2.85 5.09
N ASN A 226 -7.18 -3.18 4.32
CA ASN A 226 -7.26 -3.37 2.88
C ASN A 226 -6.25 -4.38 2.36
N ILE A 227 -6.62 -5.03 1.25
CA ILE A 227 -5.75 -5.95 0.52
C ILE A 227 -5.79 -5.62 -0.96
N MET A 228 -4.67 -5.89 -1.64
CA MET A 228 -4.64 -6.03 -3.09
C MET A 228 -4.72 -7.52 -3.41
N TYR A 229 -5.60 -7.88 -4.34
CA TYR A 229 -5.86 -9.27 -4.71
C TYR A 229 -5.79 -9.44 -6.23
N PHE A 230 -5.39 -10.64 -6.66
CA PHE A 230 -5.10 -10.98 -8.06
C PHE A 230 -5.03 -12.50 -8.29
#